data_AF-A0A815AU42-F1
#
_entry.id   AF-A0A815AU42-F1
#
_cell.length_a   1.000
_cell.length_b   1.000
_cell.length_c   1.000
_cell.angle_alpha   90.00
_cell.angle_beta   90.00
_cell.angle_gamma   90.00
#
_symmetry.space_group_name_H-M   'P 1'
#
loop_
_entity.id
_entity.type
_entity.pdbx_description
1 polymer ?
#
loop_
_entity_poly.entity_id
_entity_poly.type
_entity_poly.pdbx_seq_one_letter_code
_entity_poly.pdbx_strand_id
1 'polypeptide(L)'
;MASSRQRQRPMSISTVNLDVDDVTALHREEHIPSHNFGDQTPTEPNNTRSRRLLILFIVVFIIITLISLAGFIMAIYALVLSTSERASSISTTTTVGSASATTASPQCSSSPVTYFQYTTITPPQCLNYTLNTDATRNIGYTSSINNCDNTVPFSNTTSVWIRFQAPAGTLLASSPVPPNYCGTVVTGWYAGQYPSPVFTTATSIVCFYYATNTCSSCASISVTSCLNFYVYLLPQPPSCNYRYCTL
;
A
#
# COMPACT_ATOMS: atom_id res chain seq x y z
N MET A 1 3.00 17.27 -63.35
CA MET A 1 2.50 15.89 -63.44
C MET A 1 1.45 15.69 -62.34
N ALA A 2 0.24 15.34 -62.79
CA ALA A 2 -0.94 14.79 -62.12
C ALA A 2 -1.24 15.05 -60.63
N SER A 3 -2.33 15.81 -60.44
CA SER A 3 -3.24 15.82 -59.29
C SER A 3 -3.83 14.44 -59.00
N SER A 4 -3.96 14.06 -57.73
CA SER A 4 -4.79 12.93 -57.30
C SER A 4 -5.78 13.40 -56.24
N ARG A 5 -7.05 13.51 -56.65
CA ARG A 5 -8.22 13.73 -55.80
C ARG A 5 -8.64 12.38 -55.22
N GLN A 6 -8.58 12.21 -53.89
CA GLN A 6 -9.27 11.10 -53.24
C GLN A 6 -10.77 11.38 -53.16
N ARG A 7 -11.57 10.49 -53.75
CA ARG A 7 -13.03 10.45 -53.64
C ARG A 7 -13.43 9.89 -52.28
N GLN A 8 -14.23 10.63 -51.53
CA GLN A 8 -14.98 10.11 -50.38
C GLN A 8 -16.12 9.20 -50.88
N ARG A 9 -16.29 8.03 -50.26
CA ARG A 9 -17.45 7.15 -50.44
C ARG A 9 -18.48 7.46 -49.34
N PRO A 10 -19.79 7.41 -49.64
CA PRO A 10 -20.84 7.66 -48.65
C PRO A 10 -21.01 6.48 -47.67
N MET A 11 -21.31 6.80 -46.40
CA MET A 11 -21.77 5.87 -45.38
C MET A 11 -23.20 5.42 -45.68
N SER A 12 -23.43 4.11 -45.67
CA SER A 12 -24.78 3.52 -45.70
C SER A 12 -25.36 3.55 -44.29
N ILE A 13 -26.44 4.30 -44.09
CA ILE A 13 -27.27 4.26 -42.89
C ILE A 13 -28.25 3.10 -43.05
N SER A 14 -28.10 2.06 -42.23
CA SER A 14 -29.13 1.02 -42.07
C SER A 14 -30.03 1.43 -40.90
N THR A 15 -31.26 1.82 -41.21
CA THR A 15 -32.36 1.98 -40.25
C THR A 15 -32.77 0.62 -39.69
N VAL A 16 -32.70 0.46 -38.37
CA VAL A 16 -33.28 -0.67 -37.64
C VAL A 16 -34.70 -0.26 -37.26
N ASN A 17 -35.70 -0.94 -37.84
CA ASN A 17 -37.09 -0.84 -37.40
C ASN A 17 -37.27 -1.71 -36.14
N LEU A 18 -37.89 -1.13 -35.11
CA LEU A 18 -38.34 -1.81 -33.90
C LEU A 18 -39.73 -2.40 -34.18
N ASP A 19 -39.83 -3.73 -34.25
CA ASP A 19 -41.11 -4.42 -34.15
C ASP A 19 -41.44 -4.67 -32.67
N VAL A 20 -42.56 -4.11 -32.23
CA VAL A 20 -43.16 -4.24 -30.91
C VAL A 20 -44.36 -5.16 -31.08
N ASP A 21 -44.20 -6.45 -30.88
CA ASP A 21 -45.31 -7.42 -30.70
C ASP A 21 -44.73 -8.80 -30.30
N ASP A 22 -44.43 -9.01 -29.01
CA ASP A 22 -44.51 -10.34 -28.40
C ASP A 22 -44.46 -10.25 -26.85
N VAL A 23 -45.55 -9.82 -26.23
CA VAL A 23 -45.74 -9.91 -24.77
C VAL A 23 -47.09 -10.53 -24.48
N THR A 24 -47.23 -11.84 -24.70
CA THR A 24 -48.24 -12.66 -23.98
C THR A 24 -48.03 -14.14 -24.26
N ALA A 25 -47.41 -14.87 -23.32
CA ALA A 25 -47.84 -16.21 -22.89
C ALA A 25 -46.79 -16.84 -21.98
N LEU A 26 -47.14 -17.05 -20.70
CA LEU A 26 -46.83 -18.24 -19.87
C LEU A 26 -46.86 -17.85 -18.37
N HIS A 27 -48.07 -17.82 -17.80
CA HIS A 27 -48.25 -18.07 -16.37
C HIS A 27 -49.29 -19.17 -16.22
N ARG A 28 -48.83 -20.35 -15.80
CA ARG A 28 -49.67 -21.47 -15.37
C ARG A 28 -49.30 -21.75 -13.92
N GLU A 29 -50.21 -21.45 -13.00
CA GLU A 29 -50.12 -21.83 -11.58
C GLU A 29 -50.28 -23.34 -11.41
N GLU A 30 -49.50 -23.92 -10.51
CA GLU A 30 -49.69 -25.28 -9.99
C GLU A 30 -49.95 -25.21 -8.48
N HIS A 31 -50.97 -25.94 -8.04
CA HIS A 31 -51.57 -25.88 -6.70
C HIS A 31 -50.97 -27.01 -5.83
N ILE A 32 -50.33 -26.67 -4.70
CA ILE A 32 -49.76 -27.66 -3.76
C ILE A 32 -50.66 -27.75 -2.50
N PRO A 33 -51.15 -28.94 -2.10
CA PRO A 33 -51.94 -29.09 -0.87
C PRO A 33 -51.05 -29.29 0.36
N SER A 34 -51.42 -28.64 1.47
CA SER A 34 -50.71 -28.62 2.76
C SER A 34 -51.09 -29.81 3.64
N HIS A 35 -50.09 -30.55 4.16
CA HIS A 35 -50.28 -31.59 5.17
C HIS A 35 -49.86 -31.05 6.56
N ASN A 36 -50.81 -30.98 7.50
CA ASN A 36 -50.55 -30.65 8.90
C ASN A 36 -50.00 -31.88 9.65
N PHE A 37 -48.83 -31.74 10.27
CA PHE A 37 -48.24 -32.73 11.17
C PHE A 37 -48.25 -32.16 12.60
N GLY A 38 -48.92 -32.86 13.51
CA GLY A 38 -49.14 -32.45 14.89
C GLY A 38 -47.86 -32.44 15.74
N ASP A 39 -47.82 -31.50 16.67
CA ASP A 39 -46.76 -31.29 17.66
C ASP A 39 -46.78 -32.40 18.72
N GLN A 40 -45.65 -33.09 18.89
CA GLN A 40 -45.38 -33.94 20.04
C GLN A 40 -44.02 -33.53 20.62
N THR A 41 -44.04 -32.80 21.73
CA THR A 41 -42.85 -32.51 22.52
C THR A 41 -42.37 -33.78 23.24
N PRO A 42 -41.14 -34.28 22.97
CA PRO A 42 -40.62 -35.48 23.63
C PRO A 42 -40.16 -35.17 25.06
N THR A 43 -40.59 -35.98 26.02
CA THR A 43 -40.08 -35.97 27.40
C THR A 43 -38.63 -36.47 27.42
N GLU A 44 -37.71 -35.64 27.94
CA GLU A 44 -36.25 -35.89 27.97
C GLU A 44 -35.87 -37.06 28.91
N PRO A 45 -35.08 -38.06 28.48
CA PRO A 45 -34.64 -39.15 29.34
C PRO A 45 -33.57 -38.68 30.35
N ASN A 46 -33.82 -38.91 31.64
CA ASN A 46 -32.93 -38.59 32.75
C ASN A 46 -31.65 -39.45 32.73
N ASN A 47 -30.66 -39.04 31.90
CA ASN A 47 -29.39 -39.75 31.73
C ASN A 47 -28.31 -39.20 32.67
N THR A 48 -28.43 -39.56 33.95
CA THR A 48 -27.48 -39.22 35.03
C THR A 48 -26.05 -39.68 34.73
N ARG A 49 -25.88 -40.76 33.94
CA ARG A 49 -24.56 -41.30 33.57
C ARG A 49 -23.86 -40.45 32.50
N SER A 50 -24.59 -39.98 31.48
CA SER A 50 -24.08 -39.05 30.48
C SER A 50 -23.71 -37.70 31.09
N ARG A 51 -24.52 -37.18 32.02
CA ARG A 51 -24.21 -35.95 32.75
C ARG A 51 -22.93 -36.06 33.59
N ARG A 52 -22.68 -37.21 34.24
CA ARG A 52 -21.42 -37.44 34.98
C ARG A 52 -20.20 -37.50 34.07
N LEU A 53 -20.31 -38.14 32.90
CA LEU A 53 -19.24 -38.14 31.89
C LEU A 53 -18.99 -36.74 31.34
N LEU A 54 -20.04 -35.99 31.02
CA LEU A 54 -19.95 -34.61 30.56
C LEU A 54 -19.28 -33.70 31.60
N ILE A 55 -19.66 -33.82 32.88
CA ILE A 55 -19.02 -33.07 33.98
C ILE A 55 -17.54 -33.44 34.08
N LEU A 56 -17.19 -34.73 33.96
CA LEU A 56 -15.78 -35.16 33.98
C LEU A 56 -15.00 -34.55 32.80
N PHE A 57 -15.55 -34.54 31.59
CA PHE A 57 -14.92 -33.91 30.43
C PHE A 57 -14.73 -32.41 30.61
N ILE A 58 -15.73 -31.71 31.17
CA ILE A 58 -15.64 -30.27 31.47
C ILE A 58 -14.54 -30.02 32.51
N VAL A 59 -14.48 -30.81 33.58
CA VAL A 59 -13.44 -30.68 34.62
C VAL A 59 -12.05 -30.94 34.04
N VAL A 60 -11.88 -31.98 33.22
CA VAL A 60 -10.59 -32.28 32.56
C VAL A 60 -10.19 -31.15 31.61
N PHE A 61 -11.13 -30.61 30.82
CA PHE A 61 -10.86 -29.49 29.93
C PHE A 61 -10.43 -28.24 30.70
N ILE A 62 -11.12 -27.90 31.80
CA ILE A 62 -10.75 -26.79 32.68
C ILE A 62 -9.33 -27.00 33.22
N ILE A 63 -9.00 -28.20 33.71
CA ILE A 63 -7.66 -28.50 34.23
C ILE A 63 -6.59 -28.32 33.15
N ILE A 64 -6.82 -28.83 31.93
CA ILE A 64 -5.88 -28.67 30.81
C ILE A 64 -5.69 -27.18 30.48
N THR A 65 -6.77 -26.41 30.39
CA THR A 65 -6.67 -24.97 30.10
C THR A 65 -5.90 -24.21 31.18
N LEU A 66 -6.08 -24.56 32.46
CA LEU A 66 -5.34 -23.95 33.56
C LEU A 66 -3.84 -24.29 33.53
N ILE A 67 -3.49 -25.54 33.20
CA ILE A 67 -2.08 -25.96 33.05
C ILE A 67 -1.43 -25.23 31.86
N SER A 68 -2.11 -25.16 30.71
CA SER A 68 -1.61 -24.43 29.55
C SER A 68 -1.45 -22.94 29.82
N LEU A 69 -2.40 -22.31 30.52
CA LEU A 69 -2.33 -20.90 30.89
C LEU A 69 -1.18 -20.64 31.86
N ALA A 70 -0.99 -21.47 32.88
CA ALA A 70 0.13 -21.36 33.81
C ALA A 70 1.50 -21.51 33.09
N GLY A 71 1.60 -22.45 32.15
CA GLY A 71 2.80 -22.61 31.33
C GLY A 71 3.09 -21.38 30.46
N PHE A 72 2.06 -20.81 29.86
CA PHE A 72 2.19 -19.58 29.06
C PHE A 72 2.62 -18.38 29.92
N ILE A 73 2.03 -18.22 31.11
CA ILE A 73 2.40 -17.16 32.06
C ILE A 73 3.86 -17.32 32.50
N MET A 74 4.33 -18.53 32.82
CA MET A 74 5.73 -18.78 33.19
C MET A 74 6.71 -18.49 32.04
N ALA A 75 6.33 -18.80 30.80
CA ALA A 75 7.14 -18.46 29.62
C ALA A 75 7.26 -16.95 29.41
N ILE A 76 6.18 -16.20 29.63
CA ILE A 76 6.20 -14.72 29.61
C ILE A 76 7.09 -14.18 30.71
N TYR A 77 6.96 -14.67 31.95
CA TYR A 77 7.82 -14.23 33.06
C TYR A 77 9.30 -14.50 32.79
N ALA A 78 9.65 -15.67 32.22
CA ALA A 78 11.02 -15.98 31.83
C ALA A 78 11.54 -15.05 30.72
N LEU A 79 10.69 -14.71 29.74
CA LEU A 79 11.04 -13.77 28.67
C LEU A 79 11.27 -12.36 29.23
N VAL A 80 10.41 -11.90 30.15
CA VAL A 80 10.57 -10.59 30.81
C VAL A 80 11.81 -10.55 31.70
N LEU A 81 12.11 -11.61 32.45
CA LEU A 81 13.35 -11.72 33.22
C LEU A 81 14.60 -11.70 32.31
N SER A 82 14.54 -12.32 31.13
CA SER A 82 15.67 -12.30 30.18
C SER A 82 15.95 -10.91 29.60
N THR A 83 14.97 -10.00 29.64
CA THR A 83 15.13 -8.61 29.18
C THR A 83 15.69 -7.66 30.26
N SER A 84 15.69 -8.04 31.54
CA SER A 84 16.18 -7.17 32.63
C SER A 84 17.69 -7.20 32.87
N GLU A 85 18.46 -8.09 32.22
CA GLU A 85 19.93 -8.17 32.38
C GLU A 85 20.75 -7.48 31.27
N ARG A 86 20.11 -6.83 30.29
CA ARG A 86 20.81 -6.01 29.27
C ARG A 86 20.51 -4.52 29.43
N ALA A 87 20.87 -3.98 30.59
CA ALA A 87 21.04 -2.55 30.79
C ALA A 87 22.26 -2.30 31.68
N SER A 88 23.45 -2.34 31.09
CA SER A 88 24.64 -1.54 31.48
C SER A 88 25.87 -1.99 30.71
N SER A 89 26.31 -1.18 29.74
CA SER A 89 27.71 -0.76 29.59
C SER A 89 27.86 0.12 28.34
N ILE A 90 27.88 1.43 28.58
CA ILE A 90 28.61 2.37 27.74
C ILE A 90 30.10 2.12 28.01
N SER A 91 30.87 1.84 26.98
CA SER A 91 32.32 2.09 26.93
C SER A 91 32.78 2.27 25.49
N THR A 92 33.33 3.44 25.24
CA THR A 92 34.19 3.82 24.11
C THR A 92 35.32 2.79 23.93
N THR A 93 35.65 2.37 22.70
CA THR A 93 37.00 2.33 22.08
C THR A 93 36.99 1.56 20.74
N THR A 94 37.76 2.13 19.82
CA THR A 94 38.23 1.78 18.48
C THR A 94 38.56 0.31 18.16
N THR A 95 38.52 -0.01 16.86
CA THR A 95 39.28 -1.02 16.06
C THR A 95 38.59 -2.28 15.52
N VAL A 96 38.51 -2.28 14.18
CA VAL A 96 38.74 -3.36 13.18
C VAL A 96 37.94 -4.68 13.26
N GLY A 97 37.05 -4.84 12.28
CA GLY A 97 36.94 -6.04 11.43
C GLY A 97 36.31 -7.30 12.03
N SER A 98 35.05 -7.57 11.68
CA SER A 98 34.60 -8.86 11.10
C SER A 98 33.11 -8.78 10.74
N ALA A 99 32.81 -8.82 9.45
CA ALA A 99 31.44 -8.85 8.94
C ALA A 99 30.81 -10.23 9.21
N SER A 100 29.77 -10.26 10.05
CA SER A 100 28.80 -11.35 10.07
C SER A 100 27.51 -10.83 9.42
N ALA A 101 27.24 -11.34 8.22
CA ALA A 101 26.05 -11.03 7.45
C ALA A 101 24.81 -11.60 8.16
N THR A 102 24.14 -10.75 8.92
CA THR A 102 22.72 -10.92 9.24
C THR A 102 21.96 -10.12 8.20
N THR A 103 20.95 -10.72 7.56
CA THR A 103 20.10 -10.12 6.53
C THR A 103 19.40 -8.87 7.08
N ALA A 104 20.10 -7.74 7.07
CA ALA A 104 19.56 -6.46 7.48
C ALA A 104 18.55 -6.01 6.41
N SER A 105 17.29 -5.86 6.80
CA SER A 105 16.37 -4.98 6.09
C SER A 105 17.09 -3.65 5.82
N PRO A 106 16.95 -3.01 4.64
CA PRO A 106 17.53 -1.70 4.42
C PRO A 106 17.02 -0.77 5.53
N GLN A 107 17.90 -0.38 6.45
CA GLN A 107 17.54 0.52 7.54
C GLN A 107 17.33 1.90 6.92
N CYS A 108 16.08 2.23 6.66
CA CYS A 108 15.61 3.56 6.31
C CYS A 108 15.68 4.44 7.57
N SER A 109 16.87 4.57 8.16
CA SER A 109 17.09 5.47 9.27
C SER A 109 17.31 6.87 8.71
N SER A 110 16.25 7.50 8.22
CA SER A 110 16.17 8.94 8.37
C SER A 110 15.70 9.19 9.79
N SER A 111 16.53 9.81 10.61
CA SER A 111 16.03 10.53 11.78
C SER A 111 14.82 11.39 11.36
N PRO A 112 13.78 11.52 12.20
CA PRO A 112 12.74 12.52 11.96
C PRO A 112 13.43 13.87 11.72
N VAL A 113 13.05 14.53 10.63
CA VAL A 113 13.59 15.78 10.08
C VAL A 113 14.39 16.59 11.11
N THR A 114 15.72 16.58 11.02
CA THR A 114 16.58 17.26 11.99
C THR A 114 16.82 18.74 11.67
N TYR A 115 16.55 19.20 10.45
CA TYR A 115 16.76 20.60 10.05
C TYR A 115 15.78 21.06 8.97
N PHE A 116 14.98 22.07 9.32
CA PHE A 116 14.20 22.86 8.37
C PHE A 116 15.03 24.08 7.96
N GLN A 117 15.37 24.21 6.68
CA GLN A 117 16.04 25.40 6.16
C GLN A 117 14.98 26.37 5.64
N TYR A 118 14.54 27.31 6.49
CA TYR A 118 13.65 28.39 6.09
C TYR A 118 14.44 29.49 5.37
N THR A 119 13.86 30.01 4.29
CA THR A 119 14.41 31.16 3.56
C THR A 119 13.32 32.20 3.33
N THR A 120 13.67 33.47 3.51
CA THR A 120 12.78 34.61 3.19
C THR A 120 12.69 34.88 1.70
N ILE A 121 13.59 34.27 0.92
CA ILE A 121 13.67 34.37 -0.53
C ILE A 121 13.12 33.08 -1.12
N THR A 122 12.38 33.18 -2.23
CA THR A 122 11.87 32.01 -2.95
C THR A 122 13.02 31.07 -3.35
N PRO A 123 13.03 29.80 -2.90
CA PRO A 123 14.07 28.86 -3.26
C PRO A 123 14.16 28.68 -4.78
N PRO A 124 15.36 28.53 -5.38
CA PRO A 124 15.51 28.40 -6.83
C PRO A 124 14.69 27.26 -7.43
N GLN A 125 14.54 26.15 -6.71
CA GLN A 125 13.74 25.00 -7.10
C GLN A 125 12.23 25.27 -7.15
N CYS A 126 11.76 26.34 -6.51
CA CYS A 126 10.38 26.82 -6.65
C CYS A 126 10.19 27.67 -7.92
N LEU A 127 11.27 28.09 -8.57
CA LEU A 127 11.26 28.87 -9.82
C LEU A 127 11.63 28.01 -11.04
N ASN A 128 12.52 27.03 -10.86
CA ASN A 128 13.02 26.15 -11.92
C ASN A 128 12.90 24.68 -11.51
N TYR A 129 12.00 23.97 -12.18
CA TYR A 129 11.70 22.57 -11.97
C TYR A 129 11.19 21.93 -13.25
N THR A 130 11.31 20.61 -13.36
CA THR A 130 10.71 19.81 -14.41
C THR A 130 9.29 19.42 -14.01
N LEU A 131 8.33 19.69 -14.89
CA LEU A 131 6.94 19.28 -14.69
C LEU A 131 6.76 17.81 -15.07
N ASN A 132 6.08 17.02 -14.24
CA ASN A 132 5.68 15.66 -14.55
C ASN A 132 4.16 15.53 -14.47
N THR A 133 3.53 15.29 -15.62
CA THR A 133 2.07 15.23 -15.81
C THR A 133 1.59 13.86 -16.27
N ASP A 134 2.43 12.82 -16.14
CA ASP A 134 2.07 11.48 -16.58
C ASP A 134 0.89 10.93 -15.77
N ALA A 135 -0.29 10.80 -16.39
CA ALA A 135 -1.50 10.34 -15.70
C ALA A 135 -1.34 8.94 -15.07
N THR A 136 -0.47 8.11 -15.63
CA THR A 136 -0.36 6.70 -15.22
C THR A 136 0.35 6.52 -13.88
N ARG A 137 1.01 7.55 -13.32
CA ARG A 137 1.59 7.46 -11.96
C ARG A 137 0.59 7.80 -10.84
N ASN A 138 -0.60 8.30 -11.18
CA ASN A 138 -1.63 8.57 -10.20
C ASN A 138 -2.05 7.26 -9.50
N ILE A 139 -2.33 7.30 -8.20
CA ILE A 139 -2.80 6.15 -7.43
C ILE A 139 -4.14 5.58 -7.94
N GLY A 140 -4.93 6.37 -8.67
CA GLY A 140 -6.13 5.90 -9.37
C GLY A 140 -5.83 5.01 -10.58
N TYR A 141 -4.59 4.95 -11.06
CA TYR A 141 -4.17 4.03 -12.11
C TYR A 141 -3.83 2.66 -11.50
N THR A 142 -4.80 1.76 -11.48
CA THR A 142 -4.75 0.47 -10.76
C THR A 142 -4.18 -0.69 -11.59
N SER A 143 -3.25 -0.41 -12.50
CA SER A 143 -2.60 -1.43 -13.32
C SER A 143 -1.10 -1.15 -13.53
N SER A 144 -0.37 -2.18 -13.96
CA SER A 144 1.02 -2.06 -14.40
C SER A 144 1.11 -2.13 -15.91
N ILE A 145 1.86 -1.20 -16.50
CA ILE A 145 2.26 -1.21 -17.91
C ILE A 145 3.79 -1.23 -18.04
N ASN A 146 4.49 -1.65 -16.98
CA ASN A 146 5.95 -1.70 -16.89
C ASN A 146 6.64 -0.34 -17.12
N ASN A 147 5.98 0.76 -16.75
CA ASN A 147 6.62 2.08 -16.70
C ASN A 147 7.59 2.17 -15.52
N CYS A 148 8.59 3.03 -15.68
CA CYS A 148 9.67 3.13 -14.71
C CYS A 148 10.30 4.52 -14.65
N ASP A 149 10.82 4.84 -13.48
CA ASP A 149 11.49 6.12 -13.20
C ASP A 149 13.03 5.94 -13.18
N ASN A 150 13.61 5.03 -13.99
CA ASN A 150 15.06 4.82 -14.03
C ASN A 150 15.78 5.66 -15.11
N THR A 151 15.13 6.68 -15.66
CA THR A 151 15.69 7.61 -16.66
C THR A 151 15.32 9.04 -16.30
N VAL A 152 15.75 10.02 -17.12
CA VAL A 152 15.38 11.45 -16.94
C VAL A 152 13.86 11.59 -16.84
N PRO A 153 13.31 12.36 -15.88
CA PRO A 153 13.99 13.29 -14.96
C PRO A 153 14.54 12.68 -13.66
N PHE A 154 14.43 11.38 -13.46
CA PHE A 154 14.80 10.69 -12.21
C PHE A 154 16.22 10.09 -12.26
N SER A 155 17.02 10.39 -13.29
CA SER A 155 18.36 9.83 -13.46
C SER A 155 19.36 10.37 -12.42
N ASN A 156 20.26 9.52 -11.93
CA ASN A 156 21.34 9.95 -11.02
C ASN A 156 22.39 10.84 -11.69
N THR A 157 22.42 10.87 -13.03
CA THR A 157 23.32 11.72 -13.81
C THR A 157 22.84 13.16 -13.92
N THR A 158 21.57 13.41 -13.63
CA THR A 158 20.93 14.73 -13.75
C THR A 158 20.08 15.00 -12.51
N SER A 159 20.63 15.72 -11.55
CA SER A 159 19.88 16.19 -10.38
C SER A 159 18.94 17.32 -10.77
N VAL A 160 17.67 17.00 -11.03
CA VAL A 160 16.63 17.99 -11.36
C VAL A 160 15.51 17.95 -10.33
N TRP A 161 14.96 19.11 -10.02
CA TRP A 161 13.77 19.23 -9.18
C TRP A 161 12.52 18.93 -9.99
N ILE A 162 11.62 18.13 -9.43
CA ILE A 162 10.42 17.64 -10.11
C ILE A 162 9.19 18.19 -9.39
N ARG A 163 8.24 18.72 -10.16
CA ARG A 163 6.89 19.07 -9.70
C ARG A 163 5.88 18.13 -10.36
N PHE A 164 5.06 17.47 -9.54
CA PHE A 164 3.92 16.72 -10.05
C PHE A 164 2.73 17.67 -10.26
N GLN A 165 2.00 17.46 -11.36
CA GLN A 165 0.79 18.21 -11.66
C GLN A 165 -0.24 17.31 -12.34
N ALA A 166 -1.52 17.64 -12.17
CA ALA A 166 -2.62 16.98 -12.87
C ALA A 166 -2.31 16.80 -14.37
N PRO A 167 -2.60 15.62 -14.96
CA PRO A 167 -3.36 14.50 -14.38
C PRO A 167 -2.55 13.50 -13.54
N ALA A 168 -1.24 13.66 -13.36
CA ALA A 168 -0.45 12.76 -12.52
C ALA A 168 -0.93 12.76 -11.05
N GLY A 169 -1.46 13.88 -10.59
CA GLY A 169 -1.57 14.21 -9.17
C GLY A 169 -0.68 15.41 -8.87
N THR A 170 -0.68 15.87 -7.62
CA THR A 170 0.06 17.05 -7.18
C THR A 170 1.09 16.75 -6.10
N LEU A 171 0.99 15.57 -5.49
CA LEU A 171 1.85 15.12 -4.40
C LEU A 171 2.31 13.69 -4.65
N LEU A 172 3.43 13.30 -4.03
CA LEU A 172 3.76 11.87 -3.88
C LEU A 172 2.76 11.20 -2.93
N ALA A 173 2.42 9.93 -3.22
CA ALA A 173 1.55 9.12 -2.37
C ALA A 173 2.05 9.13 -0.91
N SER A 174 1.23 9.60 0.05
CA SER A 174 1.64 9.75 1.47
C SER A 174 1.41 8.48 2.31
N SER A 175 1.08 7.36 1.66
CA SER A 175 0.86 6.06 2.28
C SER A 175 1.23 4.95 1.31
N PRO A 176 1.48 3.71 1.79
CA PRO A 176 1.83 2.60 0.92
C PRO A 176 0.79 2.36 -0.17
N VAL A 177 1.25 2.31 -1.42
CA VAL A 177 0.42 1.95 -2.58
C VAL A 177 0.76 0.51 -2.97
N PRO A 178 -0.21 -0.42 -3.11
CA PRO A 178 0.09 -1.81 -3.44
C PRO A 178 0.88 -1.97 -4.74
N PRO A 179 1.66 -3.07 -4.89
CA PRO A 179 2.30 -3.41 -6.17
C PRO A 179 1.30 -3.45 -7.33
N ASN A 180 1.77 -3.21 -8.56
CA ASN A 180 0.97 -3.17 -9.79
C ASN A 180 -0.02 -2.00 -9.92
N TYR A 181 0.26 -0.90 -9.22
CA TYR A 181 -0.41 0.39 -9.38
C TYR A 181 0.56 1.39 -10.03
N CYS A 182 0.04 2.56 -10.38
CA CYS A 182 0.85 3.67 -10.88
C CYS A 182 1.65 3.29 -12.13
N GLY A 183 1.17 2.33 -12.93
CA GLY A 183 1.80 1.89 -14.17
C GLY A 183 3.07 1.07 -13.97
N THR A 184 3.39 0.64 -12.75
CA THR A 184 4.64 -0.07 -12.44
C THR A 184 4.40 -1.30 -11.57
N VAL A 185 5.42 -2.14 -11.42
CA VAL A 185 5.35 -3.33 -10.54
C VAL A 185 5.70 -2.95 -9.10
N VAL A 186 6.72 -2.12 -8.88
CA VAL A 186 7.22 -1.71 -7.56
C VAL A 186 6.91 -0.23 -7.33
N THR A 187 6.03 0.04 -6.38
CA THR A 187 5.43 1.35 -6.17
C THR A 187 6.15 2.14 -5.08
N GLY A 188 6.64 3.33 -5.45
CA GLY A 188 7.27 4.28 -4.54
C GLY A 188 6.26 5.21 -3.90
N TRP A 189 6.32 5.36 -2.58
CA TRP A 189 5.48 6.28 -1.80
C TRP A 189 6.34 7.09 -0.82
N TYR A 190 5.84 8.26 -0.44
CA TYR A 190 6.50 9.20 0.45
C TYR A 190 6.28 8.83 1.91
N ALA A 191 7.36 8.38 2.56
CA ALA A 191 7.37 7.92 3.95
C ALA A 191 7.91 9.01 4.89
N GLY A 192 7.38 10.22 4.76
CA GLY A 192 7.79 11.36 5.57
C GLY A 192 6.69 12.39 5.75
N GLN A 193 7.03 13.49 6.41
CA GLN A 193 6.13 14.62 6.61
C GLN A 193 6.46 15.74 5.63
N TYR A 194 5.41 16.27 5.00
CA TYR A 194 5.55 17.39 4.08
C TYR A 194 6.15 18.61 4.80
N PRO A 195 7.20 19.24 4.26
CA PRO A 195 7.82 20.40 4.90
C PRO A 195 6.82 21.56 5.06
N SER A 196 6.92 22.24 6.19
CA SER A 196 6.24 23.50 6.48
C SER A 196 7.10 24.32 7.45
N PRO A 197 7.06 25.67 7.40
CA PRO A 197 6.24 26.53 6.54
C PRO A 197 6.74 26.61 5.08
N VAL A 198 6.11 27.45 4.24
CA VAL A 198 6.52 27.72 2.85
C VAL A 198 8.01 28.12 2.79
N PHE A 199 8.67 27.77 1.70
CA PHE A 199 10.10 27.96 1.43
C PHE A 199 11.04 27.20 2.35
N THR A 200 10.53 26.09 2.89
CA THR A 200 11.31 25.16 3.70
C THR A 200 11.67 23.92 2.89
N THR A 201 12.95 23.57 2.91
CA THR A 201 13.46 22.30 2.36
C THR A 201 13.74 21.33 3.49
N ALA A 202 13.30 20.08 3.35
CA ALA A 202 13.58 19.00 4.29
C ALA A 202 14.11 17.76 3.57
N THR A 203 15.05 17.07 4.21
CA THR A 203 15.44 15.71 3.83
C THR A 203 14.39 14.73 4.36
N SER A 204 14.00 13.78 3.52
CA SER A 204 12.94 12.81 3.83
C SER A 204 13.21 11.48 3.13
N ILE A 205 12.33 10.50 3.32
CA ILE A 205 12.43 9.17 2.72
C ILE A 205 11.26 8.89 1.78
N VAL A 206 11.56 8.15 0.72
CA VAL A 206 10.60 7.38 -0.07
C VAL A 206 10.82 5.90 0.19
N CYS A 207 9.73 5.16 0.34
CA CYS A 207 9.70 3.72 0.47
C CYS A 207 9.16 3.11 -0.82
N PHE A 208 9.69 1.95 -1.21
CA PHE A 208 9.22 1.18 -2.34
C PHE A 208 8.53 -0.09 -1.84
N TYR A 209 7.28 -0.27 -2.21
CA TYR A 209 6.47 -1.43 -1.86
C TYR A 209 6.66 -2.52 -2.91
N TYR A 210 7.21 -3.65 -2.49
CA TYR A 210 7.26 -4.88 -3.27
C TYR A 210 6.75 -6.08 -2.47
N ALA A 211 6.03 -6.99 -3.15
CA ALA A 211 5.42 -8.18 -2.56
C ALA A 211 4.54 -7.86 -1.33
N THR A 212 4.97 -8.23 -0.14
CA THR A 212 4.26 -7.99 1.13
C THR A 212 4.91 -6.91 2.00
N ASN A 213 6.08 -6.40 1.62
CA ASN A 213 6.81 -5.40 2.39
C ASN A 213 6.57 -4.01 1.81
N THR A 214 5.86 -3.16 2.57
CA THR A 214 5.53 -1.78 2.20
C THR A 214 6.75 -0.88 2.02
N CYS A 215 7.91 -1.29 2.54
CA CYS A 215 9.19 -0.59 2.37
C CYS A 215 10.31 -1.63 2.19
N SER A 216 10.24 -2.40 1.10
CA SER A 216 11.27 -3.40 0.76
C SER A 216 12.62 -2.76 0.46
N SER A 217 12.59 -1.54 -0.06
CA SER A 217 13.75 -0.66 -0.25
C SER A 217 13.30 0.78 -0.06
N CYS A 218 14.26 1.68 0.14
CA CYS A 218 13.99 3.08 0.36
C CYS A 218 15.14 3.94 -0.14
N ALA A 219 14.88 5.23 -0.29
CA ALA A 219 15.88 6.21 -0.68
C ALA A 219 15.65 7.55 0.03
N SER A 220 16.74 8.27 0.27
CA SER A 220 16.68 9.66 0.75
C SER A 220 16.34 10.60 -0.38
N ILE A 221 15.46 11.55 -0.09
CA ILE A 221 15.00 12.57 -1.02
C ILE A 221 15.06 13.95 -0.36
N SER A 222 15.03 15.01 -1.17
CA SER A 222 14.80 16.37 -0.68
C SER A 222 13.44 16.86 -1.15
N VAL A 223 12.67 17.47 -0.26
CA VAL A 223 11.35 18.03 -0.55
C VAL A 223 11.35 19.49 -0.16
N THR A 224 10.91 20.36 -1.06
CA THR A 224 10.72 21.79 -0.76
C THR A 224 9.25 22.11 -0.79
N SER A 225 8.78 22.76 0.27
CA SER A 225 7.48 23.43 0.29
C SER A 225 7.62 24.77 -0.45
N CYS A 226 6.97 24.89 -1.61
CA CYS A 226 6.82 26.17 -2.29
C CYS A 226 5.47 26.79 -1.88
N LEU A 227 5.09 27.94 -2.47
CA LEU A 227 3.86 28.65 -2.09
C LEU A 227 2.62 27.74 -2.08
N ASN A 228 2.32 27.10 -3.22
CA ASN A 228 1.10 26.30 -3.41
C ASN A 228 1.37 24.89 -3.95
N PHE A 229 2.61 24.43 -3.92
CA PHE A 229 3.03 23.13 -4.46
C PHE A 229 4.32 22.65 -3.79
N TYR A 230 4.65 21.38 -4.01
CA TYR A 230 5.91 20.80 -3.58
C TYR A 230 6.78 20.46 -4.79
N VAL A 231 8.09 20.56 -4.58
CA VAL A 231 9.09 20.05 -5.52
C VAL A 231 9.98 19.05 -4.84
N TYR A 232 10.37 18.03 -5.60
CA TYR A 232 11.08 16.87 -5.11
C TYR A 232 12.39 16.71 -5.86
N LEU A 233 13.48 16.50 -5.14
CA LEU A 233 14.72 15.98 -5.69
C LEU A 233 14.72 14.47 -5.42
N LEU A 234 14.46 13.69 -6.47
CA LEU A 234 14.25 12.25 -6.39
C LEU A 234 15.45 11.51 -7.01
N PRO A 235 16.01 10.50 -6.31
CA PRO A 235 17.07 9.68 -6.86
C PRO A 235 16.52 8.70 -7.90
N GLN A 236 17.42 8.16 -8.71
CA GLN A 236 17.11 7.05 -9.60
C GLN A 236 16.79 5.79 -8.79
N PRO A 237 15.63 5.16 -9.01
CA PRO A 237 15.33 3.87 -8.41
C PRO A 237 16.30 2.77 -8.89
N PRO A 238 16.45 1.66 -8.13
CA PRO A 238 17.45 0.63 -8.43
C PRO A 238 17.28 -0.08 -9.78
N SER A 239 16.07 -0.15 -10.33
CA SER A 239 15.77 -0.84 -11.59
C SER A 239 14.50 -0.31 -12.26
N CYS A 240 14.28 -0.70 -13.53
CA CYS A 240 13.14 -0.24 -14.35
C CYS A 240 11.79 -0.87 -13.98
N ASN A 241 11.64 -1.55 -12.85
CA ASN A 241 10.32 -1.97 -12.37
C ASN A 241 9.82 -1.10 -11.21
N TYR A 242 10.49 0.03 -10.96
CA TYR A 242 10.22 0.96 -9.87
C TYR A 242 9.70 2.29 -10.40
N ARG A 243 8.70 2.86 -9.71
CA ARG A 243 8.16 4.18 -10.06
C ARG A 243 7.54 4.89 -8.86
N TYR A 244 7.65 6.21 -8.81
CA TYR A 244 7.04 7.04 -7.78
C TYR A 244 5.56 7.28 -8.06
N CYS A 245 4.70 6.82 -7.16
CA CYS A 245 3.25 7.04 -7.18
C CYS A 245 2.88 8.45 -6.70
N THR A 246 1.79 8.99 -7.25
CA THR A 246 1.30 10.33 -6.96
C THR A 246 -0.20 10.35 -6.65
N LEU A 247 -0.66 11.33 -5.85
CA LEU A 247 -2.08 11.60 -5.57
C LEU A 247 -2.51 12.97 -6.09
#